data_AF-A0A0K1PQF7-F1
#
_entry.id   AF-A0A0K1PQF7-F1
#
_cell.length_a   1.000
_cell.length_b   1.000
_cell.length_c   1.000
_cell.angle_alpha   90.00
_cell.angle_beta   90.00
_cell.angle_gamma   90.00
#
_symmetry.space_group_name_H-M   'P 1'
#
loop_
_entity.id
_entity.type
_entity.pdbx_description
1 polymer ?
#
loop_
_entity_poly.entity_id
_entity_poly.type
_entity_poly.pdbx_seq_one_letter_code
_entity_poly.pdbx_strand_id
1 'polypeptide(L)'
;MFRPRAMLQAAVGYVRKNPDEVVRAAVNATGLRFGVPLATLRWFAGQINGKKAPKDVEIASVPPALRFAATVDAMGTAVRASAAIKIDEVTIAEDSVRIGVRLRDVKLELAGDSDSPVATLIKSGALDLSKPGNLVKFVPKKPAAIVEAEGDRIVLDLMKMPKLANDPRVRKLLGIVSPVLGIRAIETDRDHLYVKLRATPTGLLEAASKLRDAI
;
A
#
# COMPACT_ATOMS: atom_id res chain seq x y z
N MET A 1 3.44 20.51 0.05
CA MET A 1 4.93 20.54 0.15
C MET A 1 5.37 19.56 1.23
N PHE A 2 6.21 18.58 0.90
CA PHE A 2 6.81 17.66 1.86
C PHE A 2 7.76 18.45 2.79
N ARG A 3 7.54 18.41 4.11
CA ARG A 3 8.42 19.05 5.11
C ARG A 3 9.13 17.96 5.94
N PRO A 4 10.38 17.60 5.60
CA PRO A 4 11.10 16.48 6.25
C PRO A 4 11.20 16.63 7.78
N ARG A 5 11.39 17.86 8.27
CA ARG A 5 11.48 18.16 9.70
C ARG A 5 10.16 17.92 10.45
N ALA A 6 9.02 18.22 9.81
CA ALA A 6 7.71 17.99 10.41
C ALA A 6 7.39 16.49 10.49
N MET A 7 7.80 15.70 9.49
CA MET A 7 7.70 14.25 9.52
C MET A 7 8.58 13.63 10.60
N LEU A 8 9.83 14.09 10.75
CA LEU A 8 10.73 13.66 11.82
C LEU A 8 10.18 14.01 13.21
N GLN A 9 9.66 15.23 13.40
CA GLN A 9 9.05 15.63 14.67
C GLN A 9 7.77 14.84 14.98
N ALA A 10 6.95 14.54 13.97
CA ALA A 10 5.76 13.70 14.14
C ALA A 10 6.13 12.25 14.48
N ALA A 11 7.15 11.69 13.81
CA ALA A 11 7.67 10.36 14.12
C ALA A 11 8.25 10.28 15.54
N VAL A 12 9.04 11.27 15.95
CA VAL A 12 9.60 11.37 17.32
C VAL A 12 8.49 11.58 18.35
N GLY A 13 7.50 12.42 18.06
CA GLY A 13 6.36 12.66 18.93
C GLY A 13 5.48 11.42 19.10
N TYR A 14 5.31 10.63 18.04
CA TYR A 14 4.58 9.37 18.06
C TYR A 14 5.32 8.29 18.86
N VAL A 15 6.64 8.17 18.65
CA VAL A 15 7.51 7.27 19.41
C VAL A 15 7.52 7.61 20.92
N ARG A 16 7.58 8.90 21.27
CA ARG A 16 7.48 9.35 22.67
C ARG A 16 6.13 9.03 23.31
N LYS A 17 5.05 9.09 22.54
CA LYS A 17 3.68 8.81 23.02
C LYS A 17 3.35 7.31 23.04
N ASN A 18 4.10 6.49 22.30
CA ASN A 18 3.90 5.04 22.21
C ASN A 18 5.24 4.32 22.46
N PRO A 19 5.81 4.40 23.68
CA PRO A 19 7.10 3.77 23.99
C PRO A 19 7.08 2.23 23.79
N ASP A 20 5.91 1.60 23.98
CA ASP A 20 5.72 0.18 23.74
C ASP A 20 5.88 -0.22 22.25
N GLU A 21 5.75 0.73 21.33
CA GLU A 21 6.02 0.50 19.91
C GLU A 21 7.52 0.41 19.63
N VAL A 22 8.37 1.08 20.41
CA VAL A 22 9.84 0.96 20.27
C VAL A 22 10.30 -0.42 20.68
N VAL A 23 9.81 -0.90 21.82
CA VAL A 23 10.11 -2.26 22.31
C VAL A 23 9.56 -3.30 21.34
N ARG A 24 8.33 -3.12 20.83
CA ARG A 24 7.78 -4.00 19.79
C ARG A 24 8.54 -3.93 18.49
N ALA A 25 8.95 -2.75 18.02
CA ALA A 25 9.75 -2.62 16.81
C ALA A 25 11.10 -3.33 16.94
N ALA A 26 11.75 -3.23 18.12
CA ALA A 26 12.99 -3.95 18.40
C ALA A 26 12.78 -5.48 18.45
N VAL A 27 11.78 -5.96 19.20
CA VAL A 27 11.44 -7.39 19.27
C VAL A 27 11.03 -7.94 17.90
N ASN A 28 10.22 -7.19 17.16
CA ASN A 28 9.80 -7.57 15.81
C ASN A 28 10.99 -7.57 14.84
N ALA A 29 11.92 -6.62 14.93
CA ALA A 29 13.14 -6.60 14.14
C ALA A 29 14.02 -7.84 14.39
N THR A 30 14.12 -8.32 15.64
CA THR A 30 14.82 -9.60 15.93
C THR A 30 14.15 -10.81 15.29
N GLY A 31 12.82 -10.75 15.07
CA GLY A 31 12.05 -11.77 14.36
C GLY A 31 11.88 -11.51 12.86
N LEU A 32 12.62 -10.55 12.28
CA LEU A 32 12.48 -10.11 10.88
C LEU A 32 11.04 -9.66 10.52
N ARG A 33 10.30 -9.11 11.48
CA ARG A 33 8.95 -8.57 11.28
C ARG A 33 9.03 -7.05 11.32
N PHE A 34 8.46 -6.39 10.33
CA PHE A 34 8.34 -4.94 10.28
C PHE A 34 6.85 -4.56 10.29
N GLY A 35 6.41 -3.84 11.31
CA GLY A 35 5.03 -3.35 11.44
C GLY A 35 4.89 -1.93 10.89
N VAL A 36 3.94 -1.72 9.97
CA VAL A 36 3.49 -0.39 9.56
C VAL A 36 2.21 -0.07 10.33
N PRO A 37 2.20 0.96 11.20
CA PRO A 37 0.99 1.37 11.90
C PRO A 37 -0.09 1.84 10.92
N LEU A 38 -1.34 1.42 11.11
CA LEU A 38 -2.47 1.84 10.27
C LEU A 38 -2.70 3.36 10.35
N ALA A 39 -2.40 3.98 11.49
CA ALA A 39 -2.46 5.43 11.66
C ALA A 39 -1.59 6.15 10.62
N THR A 40 -0.42 5.62 10.30
CA THR A 40 0.48 6.15 9.26
C THR A 40 -0.18 6.06 7.89
N LEU A 41 -0.76 4.91 7.55
CA LEU A 41 -1.47 4.72 6.29
C LEU A 41 -2.67 5.67 6.15
N ARG A 42 -3.47 5.83 7.22
CA ARG A 42 -4.60 6.77 7.27
C ARG A 42 -4.14 8.22 7.10
N TRP A 43 -3.06 8.61 7.78
CA TRP A 43 -2.48 9.94 7.64
C TRP A 43 -2.02 10.21 6.20
N PHE A 44 -1.32 9.27 5.58
CA PHE A 44 -0.91 9.38 4.17
C PHE A 44 -2.10 9.46 3.22
N ALA A 45 -3.13 8.65 3.45
CA ALA A 45 -4.36 8.71 2.67
C ALA A 45 -5.01 10.11 2.75
N GLY A 46 -5.03 10.73 3.94
CA GLY A 46 -5.50 12.10 4.12
C GLY A 46 -4.65 13.19 3.45
N GLN A 47 -3.42 12.88 3.01
CA GLN A 47 -2.59 13.80 2.23
C GLN A 47 -2.87 13.75 0.72
N ILE A 48 -3.63 12.76 0.24
CA ILE A 48 -3.96 12.61 -1.18
C ILE A 48 -4.98 13.69 -1.55
N ASN A 49 -4.50 14.71 -2.27
CA ASN A 49 -5.29 15.86 -2.69
C ASN A 49 -5.32 15.99 -4.22
N GLY A 50 -6.48 16.39 -4.77
CA GLY A 50 -6.65 16.65 -6.21
C GLY A 50 -8.08 16.42 -6.69
N LYS A 51 -8.42 16.92 -7.88
CA LYS A 51 -9.78 16.80 -8.43
C LYS A 51 -10.26 15.34 -8.62
N LYS A 52 -9.32 14.41 -8.79
CA LYS A 52 -9.58 12.96 -8.95
C LYS A 52 -9.08 12.14 -7.75
N ALA A 53 -8.75 12.80 -6.64
CA ALA A 53 -8.36 12.10 -5.44
C ALA A 53 -9.59 11.37 -4.85
N PRO A 54 -9.41 10.16 -4.28
CA PRO A 54 -10.47 9.51 -3.52
C PRO A 54 -10.89 10.38 -2.34
N LYS A 55 -12.19 10.43 -2.06
CA LYS A 55 -12.78 11.11 -0.90
C LYS A 55 -13.14 10.08 0.17
N ASP A 56 -13.34 10.55 1.40
CA ASP A 56 -13.86 9.73 2.52
C ASP A 56 -13.08 8.43 2.74
N VAL A 57 -11.74 8.50 2.67
CA VAL A 57 -10.91 7.31 2.75
C VAL A 57 -10.94 6.71 4.16
N GLU A 58 -11.33 5.44 4.24
CA GLU A 58 -11.35 4.64 5.45
C GLU A 58 -10.42 3.44 5.31
N ILE A 59 -9.61 3.22 6.34
CA ILE A 59 -8.68 2.09 6.42
C ILE A 59 -8.90 1.42 7.77
N ALA A 60 -9.27 0.14 7.78
CA ALA A 60 -9.51 -0.64 8.98
C ALA A 60 -8.76 -1.98 8.93
N SER A 61 -8.38 -2.46 10.11
CA SER A 61 -7.79 -3.79 10.29
C SER A 61 -8.88 -4.86 10.20
N VAL A 62 -8.75 -5.83 9.29
CA VAL A 62 -9.63 -7.03 9.22
C VAL A 62 -8.75 -8.26 8.95
N PRO A 63 -8.11 -8.84 9.98
CA PRO A 63 -7.13 -9.91 9.80
C PRO A 63 -7.65 -11.07 8.93
N PRO A 64 -6.87 -11.57 7.95
CA PRO A 64 -5.49 -11.21 7.60
C PRO A 64 -5.34 -10.03 6.60
N ALA A 65 -6.43 -9.34 6.26
CA ALA A 65 -6.49 -8.29 5.26
C ALA A 65 -6.65 -6.88 5.87
N LEU A 66 -6.58 -5.88 5.01
CA LEU A 66 -6.94 -4.50 5.30
C LEU A 66 -8.26 -4.17 4.61
N ARG A 67 -9.25 -3.71 5.36
CA ARG A 67 -10.44 -3.12 4.74
C ARG A 67 -10.11 -1.70 4.32
N PHE A 68 -10.25 -1.43 3.03
CA PHE A 68 -10.12 -0.11 2.43
C PHE A 68 -11.47 0.29 1.86
N ALA A 69 -11.93 1.50 2.15
CA ALA A 69 -13.09 2.09 1.51
C ALA A 69 -12.80 3.54 1.11
N ALA A 70 -13.29 3.97 -0.05
CA ALA A 70 -13.16 5.34 -0.50
C ALA A 70 -14.25 5.66 -1.52
N THR A 71 -14.62 6.94 -1.59
CA THR A 71 -15.52 7.47 -2.61
C THR A 71 -14.68 7.94 -3.81
N VAL A 72 -14.92 7.37 -4.98
CA VAL A 72 -14.19 7.67 -6.22
C VAL A 72 -15.14 8.10 -7.32
N ASP A 73 -14.66 8.97 -8.21
CA ASP A 73 -15.37 9.28 -9.45
C ASP A 73 -15.05 8.20 -10.49
N ALA A 74 -16.05 7.37 -10.79
CA ALA A 74 -16.02 6.38 -11.85
C ALA A 74 -16.82 6.90 -13.06
N MET A 75 -16.11 7.49 -14.03
CA MET A 75 -16.70 7.98 -15.30
C MET A 75 -17.86 8.96 -15.09
N GLY A 76 -17.71 9.93 -14.18
CA GLY A 76 -18.73 10.92 -13.84
C GLY A 76 -19.73 10.45 -12.80
N THR A 77 -19.53 9.26 -12.22
CA THR A 77 -20.41 8.68 -11.20
C THR A 77 -19.67 8.63 -9.88
N ALA A 78 -20.23 9.22 -8.83
CA ALA A 78 -19.68 9.09 -7.50
C ALA A 78 -20.00 7.70 -6.95
N VAL A 79 -18.97 6.88 -6.74
CA VAL A 79 -19.09 5.49 -6.27
C VAL A 79 -18.29 5.32 -4.99
N ARG A 80 -18.95 4.85 -3.93
CA ARG A 80 -18.33 4.35 -2.72
C ARG A 80 -17.81 2.94 -3.00
N ALA A 81 -16.51 2.80 -3.15
CA ALA A 81 -15.86 1.51 -3.34
C ALA A 81 -15.30 1.01 -2.00
N SER A 82 -15.49 -0.27 -1.68
CA SER A 82 -14.84 -0.93 -0.56
C SER A 82 -14.29 -2.30 -0.96
N ALA A 83 -13.16 -2.69 -0.36
CA ALA A 83 -12.53 -3.98 -0.61
C ALA A 83 -11.70 -4.41 0.62
N ALA A 84 -11.58 -5.72 0.82
CA ALA A 84 -10.56 -6.33 1.66
C ALA A 84 -9.29 -6.55 0.82
N ILE A 85 -8.24 -5.80 1.13
CA ILE A 85 -6.94 -5.85 0.47
C ILE A 85 -6.03 -6.78 1.27
N LYS A 86 -5.66 -7.91 0.68
CA LYS A 86 -4.62 -8.80 1.21
C LYS A 86 -3.35 -8.62 0.39
N ILE A 87 -2.24 -8.29 1.03
CA ILE A 87 -0.96 -8.27 0.33
C ILE A 87 -0.44 -9.71 0.30
N ASP A 88 -0.18 -10.24 -0.90
CA ASP A 88 0.25 -11.63 -1.08
C ASP A 88 1.76 -11.75 -1.30
N GLU A 89 2.37 -10.76 -1.92
CA GLU A 89 3.80 -10.74 -2.23
C GLU A 89 4.34 -9.31 -2.21
N VAL A 90 5.58 -9.14 -1.77
CA VAL A 90 6.32 -7.90 -1.97
C VAL A 90 7.75 -8.27 -2.34
N THR A 91 8.21 -7.70 -3.45
CA THR A 91 9.51 -7.97 -4.05
C THR A 91 10.21 -6.65 -4.28
N ILE A 92 11.40 -6.51 -3.68
CA ILE A 92 12.19 -5.28 -3.73
C ILE A 92 13.51 -5.58 -4.42
N ALA A 93 13.79 -4.85 -5.48
CA ALA A 93 15.06 -4.83 -6.20
C ALA A 93 15.57 -3.38 -6.31
N GLU A 94 16.76 -3.20 -6.88
CA GLU A 94 17.37 -1.88 -7.02
C GLU A 94 16.54 -0.94 -7.92
N ASP A 95 15.83 -1.50 -8.90
CA ASP A 95 15.07 -0.78 -9.92
C ASP A 95 13.55 -0.99 -9.84
N SER A 96 13.07 -1.86 -8.96
CA SER A 96 11.66 -2.21 -8.86
C SER A 96 11.21 -2.47 -7.43
N VAL A 97 10.00 -2.01 -7.11
CA VAL A 97 9.35 -2.25 -5.81
C VAL A 97 7.96 -2.75 -6.11
N ARG A 98 7.84 -4.07 -6.23
CA ARG A 98 6.61 -4.76 -6.62
C ARG A 98 5.84 -5.18 -5.39
N ILE A 99 4.55 -4.86 -5.36
CA ILE A 99 3.61 -5.20 -4.30
C ILE A 99 2.43 -5.91 -4.97
N GLY A 100 2.33 -7.21 -4.76
CA GLY A 100 1.18 -8.02 -5.12
C GLY A 100 0.07 -7.88 -4.08
N VAL A 101 -1.12 -7.49 -4.54
CA VAL A 101 -2.31 -7.37 -3.70
C VAL A 101 -3.45 -8.17 -4.29
N ARG A 102 -4.21 -8.84 -3.43
CA ARG A 102 -5.47 -9.50 -3.75
C ARG A 102 -6.62 -8.72 -3.16
N LEU A 103 -7.61 -8.44 -3.99
CA LEU A 103 -8.83 -7.76 -3.61
C LEU A 103 -9.93 -8.78 -3.38
N ARG A 104 -10.53 -8.75 -2.20
CA ARG A 104 -11.67 -9.59 -1.81
C ARG A 104 -12.81 -8.72 -1.32
N ASP A 105 -14.00 -9.30 -1.26
CA ASP A 105 -15.21 -8.65 -0.74
C ASP A 105 -15.42 -7.26 -1.35
N VAL A 106 -15.17 -7.13 -2.66
CA VAL A 106 -15.31 -5.85 -3.36
C VAL A 106 -16.79 -5.49 -3.43
N LYS A 107 -17.13 -4.30 -2.94
CA LYS A 107 -18.47 -3.74 -3.01
C LYS A 107 -18.40 -2.33 -3.60
N LEU A 108 -19.35 -2.03 -4.48
CA LEU A 108 -19.55 -0.71 -5.03
C LEU A 108 -20.97 -0.26 -4.69
N GLU A 109 -21.07 0.92 -4.08
CA GLU A 109 -22.33 1.55 -3.73
C GLU A 109 -22.35 2.95 -4.36
N LEU A 110 -23.53 3.43 -4.72
CA LEU A 110 -23.64 4.78 -5.27
C LEU A 110 -23.57 5.81 -4.14
N ALA A 111 -22.67 6.76 -4.28
CA ALA A 111 -22.57 7.90 -3.39
C ALA A 111 -23.51 9.01 -3.91
N GLY A 112 -24.82 8.77 -3.79
CA GLY A 112 -25.90 9.62 -4.28
C GLY A 112 -26.67 9.04 -5.47
N ASP A 113 -27.67 9.77 -5.95
CA ASP A 113 -28.47 9.37 -7.11
C ASP A 113 -27.76 9.67 -8.43
N SER A 114 -27.72 8.67 -9.31
CA SER A 114 -27.17 8.79 -10.65
C SER A 114 -27.84 7.79 -11.60
N ASP A 115 -28.04 8.22 -12.84
CA ASP A 115 -28.57 7.42 -13.95
C ASP A 115 -27.51 7.16 -15.03
N SER A 116 -26.23 7.30 -14.67
CA SER A 116 -25.14 6.97 -15.59
C SER A 116 -25.15 5.48 -15.93
N PRO A 117 -24.54 5.08 -17.08
CA PRO A 117 -24.39 3.66 -17.41
C PRO A 117 -23.71 2.85 -16.30
N VAL A 118 -22.74 3.44 -15.61
CA VAL A 118 -22.06 2.81 -14.46
C VAL A 118 -23.02 2.64 -13.29
N ALA A 119 -23.86 3.63 -13.00
CA ALA A 119 -24.84 3.54 -11.93
C ALA A 119 -25.89 2.46 -12.18
N THR A 120 -26.35 2.33 -13.43
CA THR A 120 -27.27 1.26 -13.83
C THR A 120 -26.64 -0.12 -13.66
N LEU A 121 -25.35 -0.29 -14.01
CA LEU A 121 -24.63 -1.56 -13.80
C LEU A 121 -24.43 -1.92 -12.32
N ILE A 122 -24.21 -0.92 -11.47
CA ILE A 122 -24.11 -1.12 -10.02
C ILE A 122 -25.48 -1.50 -9.46
N LYS A 123 -26.54 -0.75 -9.80
CA LYS A 123 -27.92 -1.01 -9.35
C LYS A 123 -28.44 -2.38 -9.79
N SER A 124 -28.09 -2.82 -11.01
CA SER A 124 -28.52 -4.12 -11.54
C SER A 124 -27.72 -5.31 -11.01
N GLY A 125 -26.58 -5.07 -10.36
CA GLY A 125 -25.67 -6.12 -9.94
C GLY A 125 -24.99 -6.86 -11.09
N ALA A 126 -25.07 -6.34 -12.33
CA ALA A 126 -24.51 -6.98 -13.52
C ALA A 126 -22.97 -6.91 -13.59
N LEU A 127 -22.35 -6.10 -12.72
CA LEU A 127 -20.90 -5.96 -12.68
C LEU A 127 -20.27 -7.12 -11.89
N ASP A 128 -19.44 -7.91 -12.57
CA ASP A 128 -18.69 -8.98 -11.92
C ASP A 128 -17.57 -8.41 -11.04
N LEU A 129 -17.83 -8.33 -9.74
CA LEU A 129 -16.88 -7.89 -8.72
C LEU A 129 -16.04 -9.04 -8.14
N SER A 130 -16.23 -10.28 -8.61
CA SER A 130 -15.42 -11.42 -8.15
C SER A 130 -13.99 -11.41 -8.68
N LYS A 131 -13.76 -10.73 -9.81
CA LYS A 131 -12.45 -10.62 -10.50
C LYS A 131 -12.08 -9.16 -10.80
N PRO A 132 -11.87 -8.33 -9.77
CA PRO A 132 -11.64 -6.89 -9.92
C PRO A 132 -10.36 -6.54 -10.71
N GLY A 133 -9.34 -7.40 -10.70
CA GLY A 133 -8.13 -7.23 -11.52
C GLY A 133 -8.41 -7.23 -13.02
N ASN A 134 -9.43 -7.94 -13.48
CA ASN A 134 -9.85 -7.89 -14.89
C ASN A 134 -10.49 -6.54 -15.24
N LEU A 135 -11.24 -5.93 -14.30
CA LEU A 135 -11.85 -4.62 -14.50
C LEU A 135 -10.80 -3.52 -14.65
N VAL A 136 -9.68 -3.63 -13.94
CA VAL A 136 -8.57 -2.66 -13.99
C VAL A 136 -7.96 -2.55 -15.39
N LYS A 137 -8.01 -3.61 -16.21
CA LYS A 137 -7.52 -3.57 -17.61
C LYS A 137 -8.30 -2.59 -18.49
N PHE A 138 -9.56 -2.31 -18.14
CA PHE A 138 -10.44 -1.43 -18.88
C PHE A 138 -10.47 0.01 -18.34
N VAL A 139 -9.72 0.30 -17.26
CA VAL A 139 -9.69 1.64 -16.66
C VAL A 139 -8.96 2.62 -17.58
N PRO A 140 -9.60 3.71 -18.02
CA PRO A 140 -8.96 4.73 -18.84
C PRO A 140 -7.81 5.39 -18.08
N LYS A 141 -6.68 5.61 -18.76
CA LYS A 141 -5.47 6.21 -18.15
C LYS A 141 -5.00 5.45 -16.91
N LYS A 142 -4.98 4.11 -16.99
CA LYS A 142 -4.45 3.22 -15.95
C LYS A 142 -3.13 3.76 -15.40
N PRO A 143 -2.98 3.91 -14.07
CA PRO A 143 -1.72 4.35 -13.48
C PRO A 143 -0.55 3.47 -13.91
N ALA A 144 0.58 4.08 -14.27
CA ALA A 144 1.80 3.35 -14.68
C ALA A 144 2.33 2.41 -13.58
N ALA A 145 1.98 2.69 -12.32
CA ALA A 145 2.26 1.81 -11.19
C ALA A 145 1.61 0.41 -11.34
N ILE A 146 0.49 0.27 -12.05
CA ILE A 146 -0.19 -1.01 -12.20
C ILE A 146 0.44 -1.79 -13.36
N VAL A 147 1.37 -2.68 -13.02
CA VAL A 147 2.14 -3.47 -13.99
C VAL A 147 1.42 -4.75 -14.39
N GLU A 148 0.69 -5.38 -13.46
CA GLU A 148 -0.11 -6.58 -13.72
C GLU A 148 -1.48 -6.46 -13.05
N ALA A 149 -2.51 -7.02 -13.67
CA ALA A 149 -3.83 -7.15 -13.09
C ALA A 149 -4.51 -8.37 -13.71
N GLU A 150 -4.88 -9.36 -12.90
CA GLU A 150 -5.48 -10.61 -13.37
C GLU A 150 -6.34 -11.23 -12.28
N GLY A 151 -7.58 -11.62 -12.61
CA GLY A 151 -8.49 -12.20 -11.64
C GLY A 151 -8.77 -11.26 -10.48
N ASP A 152 -8.43 -11.66 -9.25
CA ASP A 152 -8.49 -10.87 -8.02
C ASP A 152 -7.15 -10.20 -7.65
N ARG A 153 -6.07 -10.45 -8.39
CA ARG A 153 -4.71 -9.97 -8.09
C ARG A 153 -4.33 -8.75 -8.93
N ILE A 154 -3.66 -7.81 -8.28
CA ILE A 154 -3.06 -6.62 -8.90
C ILE A 154 -1.62 -6.50 -8.41
N VAL A 155 -0.68 -6.22 -9.31
CA VAL A 155 0.70 -5.92 -8.96
C VAL A 155 1.00 -4.46 -9.21
N LEU A 156 1.46 -3.80 -8.15
CA LEU A 156 1.88 -2.41 -8.16
C LEU A 156 3.40 -2.35 -8.16
N ASP A 157 4.01 -1.67 -9.12
CA ASP A 157 5.43 -1.33 -9.09
C ASP A 157 5.59 0.16 -8.78
N LEU A 158 6.03 0.47 -7.56
CA LEU A 158 6.20 1.85 -7.09
C LEU A 158 7.28 2.59 -7.88
N MET A 159 8.24 1.88 -8.49
CA MET A 159 9.29 2.47 -9.30
C MET A 159 8.81 2.88 -10.70
N LYS A 160 7.56 2.55 -11.07
CA LYS A 160 6.92 3.12 -12.26
C LYS A 160 6.25 4.47 -11.98
N MET A 161 6.22 4.93 -10.72
CA MET A 161 5.78 6.28 -10.39
C MET A 161 6.96 7.26 -10.51
N PRO A 162 6.92 8.26 -11.41
CA PRO A 162 8.06 9.16 -11.65
C PRO A 162 8.54 9.89 -10.39
N LYS A 163 7.61 10.22 -9.49
CA LYS A 163 7.92 10.92 -8.23
C LYS A 163 8.78 10.09 -7.27
N LEU A 164 8.67 8.76 -7.33
CA LEU A 164 9.45 7.85 -6.48
C LEU A 164 10.71 7.42 -7.22
N ALA A 165 10.58 7.08 -8.49
CA ALA A 165 11.67 6.62 -9.34
C ALA A 165 12.80 7.65 -9.49
N ASN A 166 12.47 8.94 -9.47
CA ASN A 166 13.44 10.03 -9.65
C ASN A 166 13.97 10.60 -8.33
N ASP A 167 13.53 10.09 -7.18
CA ASP A 167 14.05 10.56 -5.89
C ASP A 167 15.37 9.83 -5.55
N PRO A 168 16.51 10.55 -5.47
CA PRO A 168 17.80 9.94 -5.15
C PRO A 168 17.83 9.25 -3.78
N ARG A 169 17.01 9.72 -2.83
CA ARG A 169 16.92 9.12 -1.49
C ARG A 169 16.22 7.77 -1.53
N VAL A 170 15.17 7.65 -2.34
CA VAL A 170 14.46 6.37 -2.55
C VAL A 170 15.41 5.36 -3.19
N ARG A 171 16.15 5.76 -4.23
CA ARG A 171 17.16 4.87 -4.86
C ARG A 171 18.27 4.46 -3.90
N LYS A 172 18.81 5.40 -3.11
CA LYS A 172 19.84 5.09 -2.10
C LYS A 172 19.30 4.10 -1.05
N LEU A 173 18.07 4.31 -0.56
CA LEU A 173 17.43 3.40 0.39
C LEU A 173 17.24 2.00 -0.21
N LEU A 174 16.74 1.91 -1.45
CA LEU A 174 16.53 0.63 -2.15
C LEU A 174 17.82 -0.15 -2.35
N GLY A 175 18.92 0.52 -2.73
CA GLY A 175 20.22 -0.14 -2.86
C GLY A 175 20.73 -0.77 -1.56
N ILE A 176 20.34 -0.22 -0.39
CA ILE A 176 20.70 -0.73 0.94
C ILE A 176 19.80 -1.91 1.34
N VAL A 177 18.49 -1.83 1.06
CA VAL A 177 17.53 -2.81 1.58
C VAL A 177 17.21 -3.95 0.62
N SER A 178 17.48 -3.80 -0.70
CA SER A 178 17.18 -4.83 -1.70
C SER A 178 17.80 -6.21 -1.44
N PRO A 179 19.01 -6.35 -0.85
CA PRO A 179 19.59 -7.68 -0.61
C PRO A 179 18.87 -8.50 0.48
N VAL A 180 18.08 -7.86 1.34
CA VAL A 180 17.54 -8.47 2.58
C VAL A 180 16.05 -8.80 2.50
N LEU A 181 15.31 -8.16 1.61
CA LEU A 181 13.84 -8.12 1.66
C LEU A 181 13.18 -9.11 0.69
N GLY A 182 13.49 -10.40 0.83
CA GLY A 182 12.49 -11.42 0.45
C GLY A 182 11.35 -11.38 1.48
N ILE A 183 10.08 -11.52 1.11
CA ILE A 183 8.96 -11.43 2.08
C ILE A 183 8.30 -12.79 2.26
N ARG A 184 8.12 -13.21 3.52
CA ARG A 184 7.60 -14.55 3.91
C ARG A 184 6.10 -14.56 4.15
N ALA A 185 5.57 -13.51 4.77
CA ALA A 185 4.15 -13.40 5.11
C ALA A 185 3.79 -11.96 5.44
N ILE A 186 2.56 -11.55 5.13
CA ILE A 186 2.01 -10.26 5.56
C ILE A 186 0.77 -10.53 6.41
N GLU A 187 0.75 -9.98 7.61
CA GLU A 187 -0.30 -10.17 8.60
C GLU A 187 -0.84 -8.81 9.02
N THR A 188 -2.13 -8.74 9.31
CA THR A 188 -2.72 -7.57 9.96
C THR A 188 -3.11 -7.99 11.38
N ASP A 189 -2.69 -7.24 12.40
CA ASP A 189 -3.08 -7.49 13.78
C ASP A 189 -3.29 -6.18 14.56
N ARG A 190 -4.37 -6.12 15.34
CA ARG A 190 -4.90 -5.01 16.16
C ARG A 190 -5.00 -3.64 15.46
N ASP A 191 -3.89 -3.06 15.03
CA ASP A 191 -3.83 -1.80 14.27
C ASP A 191 -2.54 -1.65 13.43
N HIS A 192 -1.89 -2.77 13.11
CA HIS A 192 -0.62 -2.81 12.39
C HIS A 192 -0.70 -3.76 11.21
N LEU A 193 -0.05 -3.36 10.12
CA LEU A 193 0.27 -4.23 9.00
C LEU A 193 1.70 -4.74 9.20
N TYR A 194 1.85 -6.01 9.56
CA TYR A 194 3.14 -6.67 9.73
C TYR A 194 3.61 -7.30 8.43
N VAL A 195 4.79 -6.93 7.97
CA VAL A 195 5.52 -7.57 6.90
C VAL A 195 6.60 -8.45 7.52
N LYS A 196 6.50 -9.77 7.36
CA LYS A 196 7.56 -10.70 7.74
C LYS A 196 8.53 -10.84 6.59
N LEU A 197 9.78 -10.54 6.87
CA LEU A 197 10.89 -10.65 5.93
C LEU A 197 11.49 -12.06 6.03
N ARG A 198 11.84 -12.63 4.88
CA ARG A 198 12.74 -13.75 4.70
C ARG A 198 14.11 -13.17 4.35
N ALA A 199 14.90 -12.89 5.38
CA ALA A 199 16.31 -12.59 5.18
C ALA A 199 17.10 -13.91 5.04
N THR A 200 18.01 -13.97 4.07
CA THR A 200 19.07 -14.99 4.05
C THR A 200 20.29 -14.43 4.80
N PRO A 201 21.11 -15.27 5.47
CA PRO A 201 22.32 -14.82 6.14
C PRO A 201 23.24 -13.99 5.24
N THR A 202 23.34 -14.37 3.95
CA THR A 202 24.11 -13.66 2.92
C THR A 202 23.55 -12.26 2.64
N GLY A 203 22.23 -12.12 2.51
CA GLY A 203 21.59 -10.82 2.24
C GLY A 203 21.80 -9.80 3.36
N LEU A 204 21.82 -10.26 4.63
CA LEU A 204 22.10 -9.39 5.79
C LEU A 204 23.55 -8.87 5.79
N LEU A 205 24.52 -9.71 5.42
CA LEU A 205 25.93 -9.31 5.32
C LEU A 205 26.15 -8.27 4.20
N GLU A 206 25.50 -8.47 3.05
CA GLU A 206 25.55 -7.53 1.93
C GLU A 206 24.88 -6.18 2.24
N ALA A 207 23.76 -6.16 2.96
CA ALA A 207 23.18 -4.90 3.40
C ALA A 207 24.04 -4.20 4.46
N ALA A 208 24.66 -4.94 5.37
CA ALA A 208 25.54 -4.37 6.38
C ALA A 208 26.82 -3.76 5.75
N SER A 209 27.40 -4.39 4.72
CA SER A 209 28.51 -3.80 3.98
C SER A 209 28.10 -2.54 3.23
N LYS A 210 26.99 -2.60 2.49
CA LYS A 210 26.45 -1.43 1.77
C LYS A 210 26.07 -0.27 2.70
N LEU A 211 25.59 -0.56 3.93
CA LEU A 211 25.31 0.47 4.94
C LEU A 211 26.61 1.13 5.44
N ARG A 212 27.65 0.33 5.69
CA ARG A 212 28.97 0.83 6.12
C ARG A 212 29.58 1.78 5.08
N ASP A 213 29.44 1.45 3.80
CA ASP A 213 29.98 2.27 2.71
C ASP A 213 29.15 3.54 2.45
N ALA A 214 27.93 3.62 3.00
CA ALA A 214 26.99 4.71 2.77
C ALA A 214 26.96 5.79 3.87
N ILE A 215 27.65 5.56 5.00
CA ILE A 215 27.84 6.45 6.16
C ILE A 215 29.22 7.09 6.06
#